data_AF-A0A6G0S1C9-F1
#
_entry.id   AF-A0A6G0S1C9-F1
#
_cell.length_a   1.000
_cell.length_b   1.000
_cell.length_c   1.000
_cell.angle_alpha   90.00
_cell.angle_beta   90.00
_cell.angle_gamma   90.00
#
_symmetry.space_group_name_H-M   'P 1'
#
loop_
_entity.id
_entity.type
_entity.pdbx_description
1 polymer ?
#
loop_
_entity_poly.entity_id
_entity_poly.type
_entity_poly.pdbx_seq_one_letter_code
_entity_poly.pdbx_strand_id
1 'polypeptide(L)'
;MSESDEEPERLENQDPNFEEDFGGKRGPDEIPLPTGAACVKINDVSGGLSEKFRDVSFGGQGDQLPAIPGIFVDGVGPVPVPLWEERAQRLIEKCEKSPFGHNMGTKMDENVRKSWELQPDHVQFRNPMWKTGMEKMAATIADRLGYKDIPLHCVLYKLLVYGEGGHFLKHQDTEKKDGMIATLVVQPPSLHEGGDLVVYRHGENMQWRE
;
A
#
# COMPACT_ATOMS: atom_id res chain seq x y z
N MET A 1 26.18 -60.69 -20.42
CA MET A 1 25.17 -61.34 -21.28
C MET A 1 23.93 -61.48 -20.42
N SER A 2 22.84 -60.77 -20.61
CA SER A 2 22.39 -60.00 -21.76
C SER A 2 21.36 -58.96 -21.27
N GLU A 3 21.47 -57.76 -21.81
CA GLU A 3 20.43 -56.73 -21.81
C GLU A 3 19.14 -57.27 -22.44
N SER A 4 18.02 -56.77 -21.93
CA SER A 4 16.79 -56.60 -22.72
C SER A 4 16.05 -55.40 -22.16
N ASP A 5 16.10 -54.33 -22.96
CA ASP A 5 15.41 -53.05 -22.83
C ASP A 5 13.89 -53.24 -22.85
N GLU A 6 13.18 -52.58 -21.93
CA GLU A 6 11.76 -52.25 -22.08
C GLU A 6 11.61 -50.73 -22.00
N GLU A 7 11.13 -50.14 -23.11
CA GLU A 7 10.94 -48.71 -23.32
C GLU A 7 9.87 -48.11 -22.39
N PRO A 8 10.01 -46.84 -21.98
CA PRO A 8 8.97 -46.16 -21.23
C PRO A 8 7.79 -45.78 -22.13
N GLU A 9 6.58 -46.20 -21.74
CA GLU A 9 5.31 -45.81 -22.35
C GLU A 9 5.17 -44.28 -22.42
N ARG A 10 4.99 -43.77 -23.64
CA ARG A 10 4.59 -42.38 -23.91
C ARG A 10 3.17 -42.15 -23.40
N LEU A 11 3.01 -41.33 -22.37
CA LEU A 11 1.72 -40.73 -22.03
C LEU A 11 1.38 -39.65 -23.06
N GLU A 12 0.75 -40.06 -24.16
CA GLU A 12 0.03 -39.17 -25.07
C GLU A 12 -1.28 -38.73 -24.41
N ASN A 13 -1.28 -37.52 -23.85
CA ASN A 13 -2.49 -36.74 -23.61
C ASN A 13 -2.17 -35.28 -23.92
N GLN A 14 -1.95 -34.98 -25.20
CA GLN A 14 -1.97 -33.61 -25.70
C GLN A 14 -3.38 -33.35 -26.23
N ASP A 15 -4.07 -32.40 -25.60
CA ASP A 15 -5.37 -31.90 -25.99
C ASP A 15 -5.26 -31.34 -27.43
N PRO A 16 -6.02 -31.84 -28.42
CA PRO A 16 -5.79 -31.58 -29.85
C PRO A 16 -6.15 -30.15 -30.30
N ASN A 17 -6.40 -29.24 -29.35
CA ASN A 17 -6.68 -27.82 -29.61
C ASN A 17 -5.59 -26.89 -29.06
N PHE A 18 -4.42 -27.40 -28.68
CA PHE A 18 -3.25 -26.60 -28.34
C PHE A 18 -2.50 -26.22 -29.63
N GLU A 19 -3.04 -25.28 -30.40
CA GLU A 19 -2.19 -24.50 -31.31
C GLU A 19 -1.29 -23.61 -30.44
N GLU A 20 -0.03 -24.03 -30.25
CA GLU A 20 1.02 -23.17 -29.72
C GLU A 20 1.37 -22.09 -30.77
N ASP A 21 0.51 -21.09 -30.91
CA ASP A 21 0.82 -19.90 -31.70
C ASP A 21 1.67 -18.93 -30.88
N PHE A 22 2.97 -19.25 -30.77
CA PHE A 22 3.98 -18.26 -30.38
C PHE A 22 4.48 -17.44 -31.58
N GLY A 23 3.73 -17.40 -32.68
CA GLY A 23 4.09 -16.81 -33.96
C GLY A 23 3.82 -15.31 -34.08
N GLY A 24 4.40 -14.49 -33.21
CA GLY A 24 4.36 -13.02 -33.35
C GLY A 24 5.64 -12.46 -33.96
N LYS A 25 5.65 -12.11 -35.26
CA LYS A 25 6.70 -11.24 -35.81
C LYS A 25 6.55 -9.82 -35.24
N ARG A 26 7.43 -9.36 -34.34
CA ARG A 26 7.58 -7.93 -34.01
C ARG A 26 8.93 -7.58 -33.37
N GLY A 27 9.25 -6.28 -33.40
CA GLY A 27 10.60 -5.71 -33.26
C GLY A 27 11.23 -5.74 -31.87
N PRO A 28 12.52 -5.37 -31.76
CA PRO A 28 13.39 -5.68 -30.62
C PRO A 28 13.06 -4.99 -29.29
N ASP A 29 12.13 -4.03 -29.26
CA ASP A 29 11.84 -3.20 -28.08
C ASP A 29 10.43 -3.40 -27.48
N GLU A 30 9.66 -4.40 -27.92
CA GLU A 30 8.37 -4.74 -27.30
C GLU A 30 8.54 -5.86 -26.25
N ILE A 31 8.10 -5.61 -25.01
CA ILE A 31 7.96 -6.65 -23.98
C ILE A 31 6.88 -7.62 -24.47
N PRO A 32 7.18 -8.93 -24.66
CA PRO A 32 6.19 -9.88 -25.14
C PRO A 32 5.07 -10.02 -24.10
N LEU A 33 3.87 -9.57 -24.46
CA LEU A 33 2.67 -9.88 -23.71
C LEU A 33 2.13 -11.21 -24.22
N PRO A 34 2.00 -12.25 -23.37
CA PRO A 34 1.45 -13.51 -23.80
C PRO A 34 -0.04 -13.33 -24.15
N THR A 35 -0.36 -13.49 -25.43
CA THR A 35 -1.73 -13.37 -25.97
C THR A 35 -2.25 -14.75 -26.36
N GLY A 36 -3.42 -15.12 -25.82
CA GLY A 36 -4.09 -16.38 -26.13
C GLY A 36 -5.14 -16.73 -25.08
N ALA A 37 -6.16 -17.50 -25.44
CA ALA A 37 -7.27 -17.86 -24.54
C ALA A 37 -6.78 -18.62 -23.29
N ALA A 38 -5.67 -19.35 -23.39
CA ALA A 38 -5.02 -20.01 -22.25
C ALA A 38 -4.36 -19.00 -21.29
N CYS A 39 -3.76 -17.93 -21.81
CA CYS A 39 -3.12 -16.88 -21.00
C CYS A 39 -4.16 -16.03 -20.28
N VAL A 40 -5.28 -15.73 -20.95
CA VAL A 40 -6.45 -15.09 -20.32
C VAL A 40 -7.00 -15.98 -19.20
N LYS A 41 -7.14 -17.30 -19.43
CA LYS A 41 -7.57 -18.25 -18.40
C LYS A 41 -6.60 -18.35 -17.21
N ILE A 42 -5.28 -18.30 -17.42
CA ILE A 42 -4.30 -18.30 -16.31
C ILE A 42 -4.37 -17.00 -15.51
N ASN A 43 -4.58 -15.87 -16.20
CA ASN A 43 -4.76 -14.58 -15.56
C ASN A 43 -6.10 -14.52 -14.79
N ASP A 44 -7.15 -15.12 -15.34
CA ASP A 44 -8.48 -15.25 -14.70
C ASP A 44 -8.48 -16.29 -13.57
N VAL A 45 -7.67 -17.34 -13.62
CA VAL A 45 -7.49 -18.31 -12.52
C VAL A 45 -6.64 -17.71 -11.42
N SER A 46 -5.61 -16.93 -11.75
CA SER A 46 -4.83 -16.16 -10.77
C SER A 46 -5.66 -15.03 -10.14
N GLY A 47 -6.49 -14.35 -10.95
CA GLY A 47 -7.46 -13.36 -10.51
C GLY A 47 -8.61 -13.97 -9.69
N GLY A 48 -9.12 -15.13 -10.10
CA GLY A 48 -10.23 -15.85 -9.46
C GLY A 48 -9.85 -16.60 -8.17
N LEU A 49 -8.58 -17.00 -8.02
CA LEU A 49 -8.02 -17.45 -6.73
C LEU A 49 -7.80 -16.25 -5.77
N SER A 50 -7.56 -15.06 -6.30
CA SER A 50 -7.46 -13.80 -5.55
C SER A 50 -8.83 -13.28 -5.07
N GLU A 51 -9.89 -13.44 -5.88
CA GLU A 51 -11.23 -12.90 -5.58
C GLU A 51 -11.91 -13.49 -4.35
N LYS A 52 -11.49 -14.66 -3.86
CA LYS A 52 -12.15 -15.27 -2.69
C LYS A 52 -11.57 -14.86 -1.34
N PHE A 53 -10.34 -14.34 -1.23
CA PHE A 53 -9.72 -14.05 0.07
C PHE A 53 -8.56 -13.02 0.05
N ARG A 54 -8.67 -11.89 -0.68
CA ARG A 54 -7.70 -10.79 -0.56
C ARG A 54 -8.38 -9.44 -0.54
N ASP A 55 -8.35 -8.77 0.61
CA ASP A 55 -8.74 -7.36 0.70
C ASP A 55 -7.69 -6.54 -0.05
N VAL A 56 -8.05 -5.85 -1.13
CA VAL A 56 -7.12 -4.94 -1.85
C VAL A 56 -6.88 -3.65 -1.05
N SER A 57 -7.85 -3.26 -0.22
CA SER A 57 -7.75 -2.18 0.74
C SER A 57 -8.72 -2.43 1.88
N PHE A 58 -8.35 -2.05 3.09
CA PHE A 58 -9.21 -2.12 4.26
C PHE A 58 -8.84 -1.06 5.28
N GLY A 59 -9.76 -0.81 6.21
CA GLY A 59 -9.59 0.15 7.29
C GLY A 59 -10.59 -0.09 8.40
N GLY A 60 -10.47 0.69 9.46
CA GLY A 60 -11.29 0.58 10.67
C GLY A 60 -10.51 1.10 11.89
N GLN A 61 -11.11 0.95 13.08
CA GLN A 61 -10.46 1.32 14.32
C GLN A 61 -9.21 0.48 14.57
N GLY A 62 -8.12 1.14 14.93
CA GLY A 62 -6.82 0.51 15.20
C GLY A 62 -6.71 -0.08 16.60
N ASP A 63 -7.60 -1.01 16.98
CA ASP A 63 -7.69 -1.55 18.36
C ASP A 63 -6.41 -2.23 18.87
N GLN A 64 -5.51 -2.59 17.96
CA GLN A 64 -4.20 -3.16 18.28
C GLN A 64 -3.19 -2.12 18.77
N LEU A 65 -3.51 -0.83 18.62
CA LEU A 65 -2.66 0.30 18.95
C LEU A 65 -3.20 1.05 20.18
N PRO A 66 -2.37 1.32 21.20
CA PRO A 66 -2.82 2.06 22.38
C PRO A 66 -3.04 3.53 22.02
N ALA A 67 -4.22 4.10 22.28
CA ALA A 67 -4.63 5.45 21.83
C ALA A 67 -3.57 6.57 21.91
N ILE A 68 -2.64 6.51 22.88
CA ILE A 68 -1.53 7.45 23.03
C ILE A 68 -0.26 6.88 22.37
N PRO A 69 0.13 7.32 21.16
CA PRO A 69 1.34 6.85 20.47
C PRO A 69 2.65 7.37 21.08
N GLY A 70 2.60 8.43 21.89
CA GLY A 70 3.78 9.11 22.41
C GLY A 70 4.60 9.78 21.31
N ILE A 71 3.94 10.42 20.34
CA ILE A 71 4.61 11.14 19.25
C ILE A 71 5.49 12.24 19.85
N PHE A 72 6.72 12.33 19.38
CA PHE A 72 7.66 13.39 19.72
C PHE A 72 8.32 13.90 18.44
N VAL A 73 8.36 15.21 18.28
CA VAL A 73 8.93 15.85 17.09
C VAL A 73 10.10 16.74 17.48
N ASP A 74 11.22 16.60 16.78
CA ASP A 74 12.43 17.36 17.07
C ASP A 74 12.21 18.87 16.84
N GLY A 75 12.55 19.67 17.85
CA GLY A 75 12.29 21.12 17.86
C GLY A 75 10.87 21.52 18.28
N VAL A 76 9.91 20.60 18.33
CA VAL A 76 8.53 20.86 18.80
C VAL A 76 8.28 20.26 20.18
N GLY A 77 8.84 19.07 20.45
CA GLY A 77 8.63 18.29 21.67
C GLY A 77 7.49 17.25 21.55
N PRO A 78 6.89 16.83 22.67
CA PRO A 78 5.82 15.82 22.69
C PRO A 78 4.55 16.30 21.96
N VAL A 79 4.00 15.53 21.03
CA VAL A 79 2.74 15.84 20.34
C VAL A 79 1.61 15.07 21.03
N PRO A 80 0.80 15.73 21.88
CA PRO A 80 -0.33 15.11 22.56
C PRO A 80 -1.45 14.73 21.58
N VAL A 81 -2.23 13.73 21.98
CA VAL A 81 -3.49 13.34 21.35
C VAL A 81 -4.63 13.43 22.40
N PRO A 82 -5.82 13.96 22.07
CA PRO A 82 -6.17 14.49 20.77
C PRO A 82 -5.39 15.77 20.44
N LEU A 83 -4.98 15.92 19.18
CA LEU A 83 -4.30 17.12 18.71
C LEU A 83 -5.28 18.31 18.72
N TRP A 84 -4.84 19.46 19.25
CA TRP A 84 -5.60 20.71 19.27
C TRP A 84 -4.85 21.84 18.55
N GLU A 85 -5.56 22.92 18.24
CA GLU A 85 -5.13 24.01 17.34
C GLU A 85 -3.75 24.61 17.67
N GLU A 86 -3.53 25.10 18.89
CA GLU A 86 -2.23 25.69 19.29
C GLU A 86 -1.07 24.71 19.05
N ARG A 87 -1.29 23.42 19.34
CA ARG A 87 -0.26 22.41 19.19
C ARG A 87 -0.06 22.01 17.73
N ALA A 88 -1.14 21.94 16.96
CA ALA A 88 -1.08 21.74 15.52
C ALA A 88 -0.31 22.87 14.83
N GLN A 89 -0.52 24.13 15.24
CA GLN A 89 0.18 25.28 14.68
C GLN A 89 1.70 25.20 14.90
N ARG A 90 2.14 24.86 16.13
CA ARG A 90 3.58 24.64 16.41
C ARG A 90 4.17 23.48 15.60
N LEU A 91 3.38 22.46 15.31
CA LEU A 91 3.81 21.35 14.47
C LEU A 91 3.96 21.82 13.01
N ILE A 92 2.95 22.53 12.48
CA ILE A 92 2.94 23.09 11.12
C ILE A 92 4.13 24.02 10.88
N GLU A 93 4.50 24.86 11.85
CA GLU A 93 5.66 25.75 11.79
C GLU A 93 6.99 25.00 11.57
N LYS A 94 7.04 23.72 11.97
CA LYS A 94 8.20 22.86 11.76
C LYS A 94 8.12 22.03 10.47
N CYS A 95 6.93 21.87 9.90
CA CYS A 95 6.70 21.09 8.69
C CYS A 95 7.05 21.86 7.41
N GLU A 96 7.24 21.12 6.33
CA GLU A 96 7.26 21.68 4.97
C GLU A 96 5.90 21.47 4.31
N LYS A 97 5.55 22.30 3.32
CA LYS A 97 4.35 22.03 2.52
C LYS A 97 4.54 20.74 1.74
N SER A 98 3.53 19.89 1.74
CA SER A 98 3.58 18.57 1.11
C SER A 98 3.59 18.66 -0.41
N PRO A 99 4.62 18.14 -1.11
CA PRO A 99 4.62 18.06 -2.56
C PRO A 99 3.74 16.91 -3.07
N PHE A 100 3.50 16.87 -4.37
CA PHE A 100 2.90 15.71 -5.04
C PHE A 100 3.75 15.30 -6.26
N GLY A 101 3.66 14.02 -6.61
CA GLY A 101 4.33 13.47 -7.80
C GLY A 101 3.54 13.79 -9.07
N HIS A 102 4.25 14.19 -10.12
CA HIS A 102 3.67 14.36 -11.46
C HIS A 102 4.71 13.92 -12.51
N ASN A 103 4.45 12.80 -13.18
CA ASN A 103 5.45 12.09 -14.00
C ASN A 103 6.69 11.75 -13.15
N MET A 104 7.90 12.05 -13.64
CA MET A 104 9.17 11.84 -12.94
C MET A 104 9.57 13.00 -12.00
N GLY A 105 8.70 14.00 -11.83
CA GLY A 105 9.01 15.22 -11.07
C GLY A 105 8.15 15.42 -9.83
N THR A 106 8.68 16.21 -8.91
CA THR A 106 8.00 16.69 -7.70
C THR A 106 7.44 18.09 -7.94
N LYS A 107 6.15 18.32 -7.68
CA LYS A 107 5.49 19.63 -7.85
C LYS A 107 4.80 20.11 -6.58
N MET A 108 4.58 21.42 -6.51
CA MET A 108 3.87 22.12 -5.43
C MET A 108 2.63 22.82 -6.01
N ASP A 109 1.44 22.40 -5.61
CA ASP A 109 0.16 22.98 -6.00
C ASP A 109 -0.88 22.63 -4.94
N GLU A 110 -1.35 23.65 -4.22
CA GLU A 110 -2.31 23.47 -3.11
C GLU A 110 -3.72 23.16 -3.60
N ASN A 111 -4.01 23.30 -4.91
CA ASN A 111 -5.27 22.82 -5.49
C ASN A 111 -5.25 21.30 -5.73
N VAL A 112 -4.05 20.68 -5.72
CA VAL A 112 -3.88 19.23 -5.85
C VAL A 112 -3.67 18.59 -4.48
N ARG A 113 -2.77 19.17 -3.68
CA ARG A 113 -2.44 18.67 -2.34
C ARG A 113 -2.22 19.83 -1.39
N LYS A 114 -3.12 19.99 -0.43
CA LYS A 114 -3.02 20.97 0.65
C LYS A 114 -2.78 20.25 1.98
N SER A 115 -1.52 20.08 2.33
CA SER A 115 -1.09 19.54 3.62
C SER A 115 0.34 19.96 3.92
N TRP A 116 0.78 19.67 5.13
CA TRP A 116 2.18 19.79 5.54
C TRP A 116 2.75 18.42 5.87
N GLU A 117 4.04 18.20 5.63
CA GLU A 117 4.74 16.96 5.92
C GLU A 117 6.03 17.15 6.73
N LEU A 118 6.33 16.14 7.54
CA LEU A 118 7.61 15.97 8.22
C LEU A 118 8.24 14.65 7.82
N GLN A 119 9.54 14.71 7.58
CA GLN A 119 10.37 13.55 7.30
C GLN A 119 10.47 12.64 8.53
N PRO A 120 10.66 11.32 8.33
CA PRO A 120 10.51 10.33 9.38
C PRO A 120 11.63 10.43 10.44
N ASP A 121 12.78 10.97 10.09
CA ASP A 121 13.91 11.22 10.98
C ASP A 121 13.64 12.30 12.03
N HIS A 122 12.65 13.16 11.80
CA HIS A 122 12.21 14.18 12.78
C HIS A 122 11.13 13.69 13.75
N VAL A 123 10.62 12.46 13.58
CA VAL A 123 9.44 11.96 14.29
C VAL A 123 9.78 10.68 15.05
N GLN A 124 9.44 10.64 16.34
CA GLN A 124 9.64 9.50 17.20
C GLN A 124 8.32 9.05 17.83
N PHE A 125 8.13 7.73 17.94
CA PHE A 125 7.03 7.13 18.69
C PHE A 125 7.60 6.57 20.00
N ARG A 126 7.41 7.31 21.09
CA ARG A 126 8.05 7.02 22.39
C ARG A 126 7.26 6.07 23.28
N ASN A 127 6.06 5.65 22.88
CA ASN A 127 5.34 4.58 23.56
C ASN A 127 5.82 3.20 23.04
N PRO A 128 6.52 2.38 23.84
CA PRO A 128 6.99 1.06 23.39
C PRO A 128 5.85 0.13 22.99
N MET A 129 4.66 0.28 23.59
CA MET A 129 3.48 -0.52 23.25
C MET A 129 2.98 -0.20 21.84
N TRP A 130 3.26 0.99 21.32
CA TRP A 130 2.94 1.36 19.94
C TRP A 130 3.79 0.55 18.95
N LYS A 131 5.09 0.33 19.24
CA LYS A 131 5.95 -0.53 18.43
C LYS A 131 5.40 -1.95 18.36
N THR A 132 5.07 -2.54 19.51
CA THR A 132 4.49 -3.90 19.57
C THR A 132 3.13 -3.97 18.86
N GLY A 133 2.30 -2.93 18.97
CA GLY A 133 1.03 -2.85 18.25
C GLY A 133 1.22 -2.78 16.73
N MET A 134 2.18 -1.99 16.25
CA MET A 134 2.52 -1.92 14.82
C MET A 134 3.03 -3.26 14.27
N GLU A 135 3.83 -4.00 15.05
CA GLU A 135 4.29 -5.34 14.67
C GLU A 135 3.12 -6.34 14.54
N LYS A 136 2.16 -6.31 15.47
CA LYS A 136 0.93 -7.12 15.38
C LYS A 136 0.07 -6.73 14.19
N MET A 137 -0.06 -5.43 13.95
CA MET A 137 -0.82 -4.91 12.82
C MET A 137 -0.19 -5.28 11.49
N ALA A 138 1.15 -5.28 11.38
CA ALA A 138 1.84 -5.75 10.19
C ALA A 138 1.52 -7.22 9.88
N ALA A 139 1.44 -8.09 10.90
CA ALA A 139 1.05 -9.48 10.72
C ALA A 139 -0.42 -9.61 10.27
N THR A 140 -1.34 -8.84 10.85
CA THR A 140 -2.75 -8.79 10.42
C THR A 140 -2.88 -8.28 8.98
N ILE A 141 -2.12 -7.25 8.61
CA ILE A 141 -2.09 -6.73 7.24
C ILE A 141 -1.57 -7.80 6.28
N ALA A 142 -0.48 -8.48 6.64
CA ALA A 142 0.08 -9.55 5.82
C ALA A 142 -0.96 -10.63 5.54
N ASP A 143 -1.67 -11.12 6.56
CA ASP A 143 -2.72 -12.12 6.40
C ASP A 143 -3.86 -11.64 5.48
N ARG A 144 -4.39 -10.43 5.72
CA ARG A 144 -5.50 -9.86 4.93
C ARG A 144 -5.16 -9.58 3.46
N LEU A 145 -3.91 -9.22 3.19
CA LEU A 145 -3.40 -8.99 1.84
C LEU A 145 -2.99 -10.31 1.14
N GLY A 146 -3.05 -11.46 1.83
CA GLY A 146 -2.70 -12.77 1.27
C GLY A 146 -1.20 -13.10 1.30
N TYR A 147 -0.45 -12.47 2.20
CA TYR A 147 0.99 -12.62 2.46
C TYR A 147 1.27 -13.27 3.83
N LYS A 148 0.37 -14.14 4.32
CA LYS A 148 0.41 -14.72 5.68
C LYS A 148 1.78 -15.24 6.14
N ASP A 149 2.53 -15.87 5.23
CA ASP A 149 3.83 -16.47 5.54
C ASP A 149 5.03 -15.56 5.15
N ILE A 150 4.76 -14.31 4.78
CA ILE A 150 5.78 -13.32 4.42
C ILE A 150 5.79 -12.22 5.49
N PRO A 151 6.90 -12.04 6.22
CA PRO A 151 6.99 -11.00 7.23
C PRO A 151 6.93 -9.62 6.57
N LEU A 152 5.90 -8.85 6.90
CA LEU A 152 5.79 -7.45 6.52
C LEU A 152 6.34 -6.56 7.63
N HIS A 153 7.00 -5.47 7.21
CA HIS A 153 7.53 -4.46 8.11
C HIS A 153 6.94 -3.09 7.77
N CYS A 154 6.28 -2.47 8.74
CA CYS A 154 5.84 -1.09 8.60
C CYS A 154 7.04 -0.16 8.79
N VAL A 155 7.29 0.68 7.79
CA VAL A 155 8.33 1.71 7.84
C VAL A 155 7.65 3.07 7.83
N LEU A 156 7.97 3.93 8.80
CA LEU A 156 7.47 5.30 8.81
C LEU A 156 8.00 6.03 7.58
N TYR A 157 7.09 6.46 6.70
CA TYR A 157 7.46 7.25 5.53
C TYR A 157 7.45 8.74 5.83
N LYS A 158 6.36 9.25 6.40
CA LYS A 158 6.23 10.66 6.82
C LYS A 158 5.07 10.86 7.78
N LEU A 159 5.12 11.96 8.52
CA LEU A 159 3.99 12.49 9.26
C LEU A 159 3.31 13.57 8.41
N LEU A 160 1.98 13.55 8.35
CA LEU A 160 1.18 14.53 7.62
C LEU A 160 0.29 15.30 8.58
N VAL A 161 0.17 16.61 8.33
CA VAL A 161 -0.78 17.48 9.01
C VAL A 161 -1.70 18.09 7.96
N TYR A 162 -3.00 17.92 8.16
CA TYR A 162 -4.04 18.55 7.35
C TYR A 162 -4.74 19.58 8.23
N GLY A 163 -4.74 20.83 7.76
CA GLY A 163 -5.52 21.91 8.35
C GLY A 163 -6.84 22.10 7.61
N GLU A 164 -7.53 23.20 7.89
CA GLU A 164 -8.81 23.51 7.25
C GLU A 164 -8.72 23.56 5.71
N GLY A 165 -9.68 22.87 5.07
CA GLY A 165 -9.71 22.69 3.61
C GLY A 165 -8.55 21.85 3.05
N GLY A 166 -7.76 21.21 3.93
CA GLY A 166 -6.70 20.30 3.56
C GLY A 166 -7.26 19.11 2.78
N HIS A 167 -6.56 18.72 1.72
CA HIS A 167 -7.00 17.64 0.85
C HIS A 167 -5.83 17.08 0.05
N PHE A 168 -6.08 15.93 -0.58
CA PHE A 168 -5.27 15.43 -1.68
C PHE A 168 -6.23 14.86 -2.72
N LEU A 169 -6.20 15.41 -3.94
CA LEU A 169 -7.01 14.90 -5.04
C LEU A 169 -6.78 13.39 -5.25
N LYS A 170 -7.78 12.74 -5.85
CA LYS A 170 -7.72 11.31 -6.20
C LYS A 170 -6.42 11.01 -6.93
N HIS A 171 -5.62 10.13 -6.33
CA HIS A 171 -4.33 9.70 -6.85
C HIS A 171 -4.13 8.22 -6.56
N GLN A 172 -3.09 7.66 -7.18
CA GLN A 172 -2.56 6.35 -6.85
C GLN A 172 -1.20 6.55 -6.18
N ASP A 173 -1.01 5.95 -5.01
CA ASP A 173 0.30 5.92 -4.39
C ASP A 173 1.29 5.15 -5.29
N THR A 174 2.49 5.69 -5.41
CA THR A 174 3.60 4.99 -6.07
C THR A 174 4.51 4.37 -5.03
N GLU A 175 5.19 3.29 -5.42
CA GLU A 175 6.22 2.66 -4.61
C GLU A 175 7.27 3.70 -4.18
N LYS A 176 7.58 3.74 -2.88
CA LYS A 176 8.55 4.70 -2.30
C LYS A 176 9.86 4.06 -1.90
N LYS A 177 9.89 2.73 -1.84
CA LYS A 177 11.03 1.91 -1.47
C LYS A 177 10.86 0.54 -2.10
N ASP A 178 11.94 -0.02 -2.62
CA ASP A 178 11.96 -1.36 -3.19
C ASP A 178 11.31 -2.39 -2.25
N GLY A 179 10.35 -3.14 -2.79
CA GLY A 179 9.56 -4.12 -2.06
C GLY A 179 8.38 -3.54 -1.28
N MET A 180 8.00 -2.26 -1.50
CA MET A 180 6.80 -1.69 -0.91
C MET A 180 5.56 -2.20 -1.65
N ILE A 181 4.73 -2.97 -0.94
CA ILE A 181 3.51 -3.58 -1.49
C ILE A 181 2.21 -2.89 -1.10
N ALA A 182 2.24 -2.02 -0.07
CA ALA A 182 1.05 -1.37 0.46
C ALA A 182 1.39 -0.07 1.20
N THR A 183 0.42 0.84 1.27
CA THR A 183 0.45 2.01 2.15
C THR A 183 -0.42 1.75 3.38
N LEU A 184 0.12 2.01 4.57
CA LEU A 184 -0.65 2.06 5.81
C LEU A 184 -0.75 3.52 6.26
N VAL A 185 -1.99 4.00 6.42
CA VAL A 185 -2.29 5.31 7.02
C VAL A 185 -2.83 5.06 8.42
N VAL A 186 -2.20 5.70 9.42
CA VAL A 186 -2.69 5.69 10.80
C VAL A 186 -3.04 7.12 11.16
N GLN A 187 -4.29 7.35 11.57
CA GLN A 187 -4.74 8.64 12.09
C GLN A 187 -4.79 8.54 13.61
N PRO A 188 -3.91 9.23 14.36
CA PRO A 188 -4.05 9.34 15.80
C PRO A 188 -5.26 10.23 16.15
N PRO A 189 -5.83 10.09 17.35
CA PRO A 189 -6.94 10.94 17.77
C PRO A 189 -6.62 12.43 17.59
N SER A 190 -7.56 13.18 17.02
CA SER A 190 -7.45 14.62 16.77
C SER A 190 -8.82 15.27 16.83
N LEU A 191 -8.89 16.52 17.29
CA LEU A 191 -10.13 17.29 17.23
C LEU A 191 -10.25 17.88 15.83
N HIS A 192 -11.10 17.30 14.97
CA HIS A 192 -11.33 17.77 13.60
C HIS A 192 -12.73 17.42 13.10
N GLU A 193 -13.13 18.04 11.99
CA GLU A 193 -14.31 17.68 11.23
C GLU A 193 -13.92 17.37 9.77
N GLY A 194 -14.51 16.33 9.19
CA GLY A 194 -14.17 15.87 7.84
C GLY A 194 -12.94 14.95 7.84
N GLY A 195 -12.02 15.17 6.89
CA GLY A 195 -10.78 14.38 6.79
C GLY A 195 -10.97 12.93 6.31
N ASP A 196 -12.06 12.66 5.60
CA ASP A 196 -12.40 11.31 5.13
C ASP A 196 -11.30 10.72 4.22
N LEU A 197 -10.87 9.49 4.54
CA LEU A 197 -10.07 8.69 3.62
C LEU A 197 -10.98 7.92 2.69
N VAL A 198 -10.96 8.25 1.40
CA VAL A 198 -11.76 7.59 0.37
C VAL A 198 -10.85 6.80 -0.58
N VAL A 199 -11.05 5.49 -0.66
CA VAL A 199 -10.35 4.60 -1.59
C VAL A 199 -11.30 4.17 -2.69
N TYR A 200 -10.86 4.27 -3.94
CA TYR A 200 -11.65 3.94 -5.12
C TYR A 200 -11.18 2.65 -5.76
N ARG A 201 -12.11 1.77 -6.10
CA ARG A 201 -11.82 0.50 -6.79
C ARG A 201 -12.91 0.20 -7.81
N HIS A 202 -12.54 0.00 -9.08
CA HIS A 202 -13.46 -0.34 -10.18
C HIS A 202 -14.73 0.55 -10.28
N GLY A 203 -14.63 1.82 -9.89
CA GLY A 203 -15.77 2.75 -9.89
C GLY A 203 -16.56 2.80 -8.58
N GLU A 204 -16.32 1.87 -7.66
CA GLU A 204 -16.85 1.90 -6.28
C GLU A 204 -15.91 2.65 -5.35
N ASN A 205 -16.43 3.07 -4.18
CA ASN A 205 -15.64 3.70 -3.14
C ASN A 205 -15.83 3.01 -1.78
N MET A 206 -14.77 3.06 -0.98
CA MET A 206 -14.78 2.76 0.44
C MET A 206 -14.33 4.02 1.17
N GLN A 207 -15.00 4.35 2.27
CA GLN A 207 -14.73 5.56 3.04
C GLN A 207 -14.50 5.20 4.51
N TRP A 208 -13.46 5.79 5.09
CA TRP A 208 -13.18 5.70 6.52
C TRP A 208 -13.11 7.10 7.13
N ARG A 209 -13.70 7.23 8.32
CA ARG A 209 -13.68 8.39 9.20
C ARG A 209 -13.50 7.90 10.63
N GLU A 210 -12.74 8.62 11.44
CA GLU A 210 -12.70 8.43 12.90
C GLU A 210 -13.76 9.27 13.62
#